data_AF-A0A011VQI7-F1
#
_entry.id   AF-A0A011VQI7-F1
#
_cell.length_a   1.000
_cell.length_b   1.000
_cell.length_c   1.000
_cell.angle_alpha   90.00
_cell.angle_beta   90.00
_cell.angle_gamma   90.00
#
_symmetry.space_group_name_H-M   'P 1'
#
loop_
_entity.id
_entity.type
_entity.pdbx_description
1 polymer ?
#
loop_
_entity_poly.entity_id
_entity_poly.type
_entity_poly.pdbx_seq_one_letter_code
_entity_poly.pdbx_strand_id
1 'polypeptide(L)'
;MAESDAELAARIFAIMRRKVPKAAELTGDALNALLGAKANDAEYIKDNFSQLIHDTQIKAYHLYLEHEARESGAAIRDVVMPLLPSGATADDVFSFLENRFHAIDRLCLSLSQSRRTRAGSTFETIVTTLFRKLGYPHTPQPQINGSRPDYVLPSLAHYLAYSSDCIIFTCKRTLRERWRQAITEGVTGQFFLATVDDQLSVQQIDAMKEKNVVLVVPAGLKNTAYKDRMNVVSFETFFDHYLDPAIVRWKANGTIS
;
A
#
# COMPACT_ATOMS: atom_id res chain seq x y z
N MET A 1 -15.15 -33.19 -21.60
CA MET A 1 -13.96 -32.41 -22.01
C MET A 1 -12.96 -32.47 -20.89
N ALA A 2 -11.69 -32.79 -21.17
CA ALA A 2 -10.65 -32.68 -20.16
C ALA A 2 -10.46 -31.22 -19.75
N GLU A 3 -10.28 -30.95 -18.47
CA GLU A 3 -9.98 -29.61 -17.94
C GLU A 3 -8.70 -29.08 -18.60
N SER A 4 -8.75 -27.83 -19.07
CA SER A 4 -7.60 -27.15 -19.67
C SER A 4 -6.58 -26.69 -18.61
N ASP A 5 -5.34 -26.44 -19.04
CA ASP A 5 -4.30 -25.91 -18.14
C ASP A 5 -4.67 -24.58 -17.50
N ALA A 6 -5.43 -23.73 -18.21
CA ALA A 6 -5.90 -22.47 -17.69
C ALA A 6 -6.95 -22.66 -16.59
N GLU A 7 -7.90 -23.58 -16.78
CA GLU A 7 -8.92 -23.90 -15.78
C GLU A 7 -8.30 -24.53 -14.53
N LEU A 8 -7.37 -25.47 -14.72
CA LEU A 8 -6.65 -26.12 -13.61
C LEU A 8 -5.88 -25.11 -12.77
N ALA A 9 -5.07 -24.24 -13.41
CA ALA A 9 -4.31 -23.20 -12.73
C ALA A 9 -5.23 -22.22 -11.97
N ALA A 10 -6.33 -21.80 -12.62
CA ALA A 10 -7.30 -20.90 -12.02
C ALA A 10 -8.00 -21.54 -10.80
N ARG A 11 -8.32 -22.84 -10.85
CA ARG A 11 -8.93 -23.57 -9.74
C ARG A 11 -8.00 -23.65 -8.54
N ILE A 12 -6.73 -24.04 -8.74
CA ILE A 12 -5.72 -24.09 -7.67
C ILE A 12 -5.56 -22.70 -7.05
N PHE A 13 -5.38 -21.67 -7.88
CA PHE A 13 -5.21 -20.31 -7.41
C PHE A 13 -6.43 -19.80 -6.63
N ALA A 14 -7.65 -20.15 -7.06
CA ALA A 14 -8.88 -19.76 -6.38
C ALA A 14 -9.01 -20.40 -4.99
N ILE A 15 -8.64 -21.68 -4.84
CA ILE A 15 -8.67 -22.39 -3.55
C ILE A 15 -7.65 -21.75 -2.60
N MET A 16 -6.40 -21.58 -3.05
CA MET A 16 -5.36 -20.93 -2.25
C MET A 16 -5.77 -19.52 -1.82
N ARG A 17 -6.26 -18.70 -2.76
CA ARG A 17 -6.62 -17.29 -2.49
C ARG A 17 -7.74 -17.13 -1.46
N ARG A 18 -8.61 -18.13 -1.31
CA ARG A 18 -9.66 -18.15 -0.28
C ARG A 18 -9.11 -18.41 1.13
N LYS A 19 -8.01 -19.18 1.23
CA LYS A 19 -7.41 -19.57 2.51
C LYS A 19 -6.33 -18.58 2.99
N VAL A 20 -5.64 -17.88 2.07
CA VAL A 20 -4.63 -16.88 2.44
C VAL A 20 -5.28 -15.61 3.03
N PRO A 21 -4.86 -15.15 4.23
CA PRO A 21 -5.37 -13.93 4.87
C PRO A 21 -5.29 -12.69 3.99
N LYS A 22 -6.20 -11.72 4.20
CA LYS A 22 -6.23 -10.51 3.36
C LYS A 22 -4.99 -9.65 3.61
N ALA A 23 -4.60 -8.85 2.62
CA ALA A 23 -3.41 -7.99 2.76
C ALA A 23 -3.52 -7.02 3.94
N ALA A 24 -4.71 -6.46 4.17
CA ALA A 24 -4.95 -5.53 5.28
C ALA A 24 -4.81 -6.20 6.66
N GLU A 25 -5.22 -7.46 6.77
CA GLU A 25 -5.09 -8.26 8.00
C GLU A 25 -3.62 -8.52 8.32
N LEU A 26 -2.85 -9.07 7.38
CA LEU A 26 -1.41 -9.32 7.54
C LEU A 26 -0.63 -8.03 7.82
N THR A 27 -1.02 -6.92 7.21
CA THR A 27 -0.44 -5.61 7.46
C THR A 27 -0.73 -5.13 8.88
N GLY A 28 -1.98 -5.29 9.34
CA GLY A 28 -2.38 -4.97 10.71
C GLY A 28 -1.64 -5.80 11.74
N ASP A 29 -1.54 -7.11 11.53
CA ASP A 29 -0.81 -8.02 12.41
C ASP A 29 0.68 -7.67 12.48
N ALA A 30 1.31 -7.44 11.32
CA ALA A 30 2.70 -7.00 11.24
C ALA A 30 2.93 -5.69 12.01
N LEU A 31 2.07 -4.69 11.77
CA LEU A 31 2.19 -3.37 12.40
C LEU A 31 1.96 -3.43 13.91
N ASN A 32 0.92 -4.14 14.36
CA ASN A 32 0.61 -4.28 15.78
C ASN A 32 1.74 -4.99 16.53
N ALA A 33 2.33 -6.01 15.91
CA ALA A 33 3.46 -6.72 16.49
C ALA A 33 4.74 -5.88 16.54
N LEU A 34 4.92 -4.92 15.62
CA LEU A 34 6.05 -3.97 15.64
C LEU A 34 5.84 -2.84 16.65
N LEU A 35 4.61 -2.33 16.76
CA LEU A 35 4.27 -1.27 17.70
C LEU A 35 4.27 -1.78 19.16
N GLY A 36 3.77 -2.99 19.41
CA GLY A 36 3.71 -3.56 20.76
C GLY A 36 3.11 -2.60 21.79
N ALA A 37 3.84 -2.37 22.90
CA ALA A 37 3.42 -1.43 23.96
C ALA A 37 3.38 0.04 23.50
N LYS A 38 4.01 0.39 22.39
CA LYS A 38 4.07 1.75 21.82
C LYS A 38 2.90 2.04 20.87
N ALA A 39 1.90 1.16 20.79
CA ALA A 39 0.78 1.29 19.86
C ALA A 39 -0.09 2.55 20.01
N ASN A 40 -0.01 3.23 21.16
CA ASN A 40 -0.73 4.47 21.48
C ASN A 40 0.23 5.65 21.79
N ASP A 41 1.52 5.48 21.56
CA ASP A 41 2.53 6.52 21.77
C ASP A 41 2.65 7.36 20.48
N ALA A 42 1.92 8.48 20.44
CA ALA A 42 1.81 9.30 19.24
C ALA A 42 3.15 9.93 18.82
N GLU A 43 3.98 10.33 19.79
CA GLU A 43 5.31 10.89 19.53
C GLU A 43 6.21 9.82 18.94
N TYR A 44 6.26 8.63 19.54
CA TYR A 44 7.00 7.49 18.99
C TYR A 44 6.56 7.16 17.56
N ILE A 45 5.25 7.11 17.28
CA ILE A 45 4.74 6.80 15.95
C ILE A 45 5.21 7.84 14.92
N LYS A 46 5.17 9.13 15.26
CA LYS A 46 5.62 10.21 14.35
C LYS A 46 7.13 10.14 14.10
N ASP A 47 7.92 9.99 15.15
CA ASP A 47 9.38 9.97 15.07
C ASP A 47 9.92 8.75 14.33
N ASN A 48 9.16 7.65 14.35
CA ASN A 48 9.55 6.38 13.72
C ASN A 48 8.70 6.05 12.48
N PHE A 49 7.96 7.01 11.92
CA PHE A 49 6.97 6.75 10.87
C PHE A 49 7.58 6.09 9.63
N SER A 50 8.71 6.62 9.16
CA SER A 50 9.45 6.04 8.03
C SER A 50 9.92 4.61 8.30
N GLN A 51 10.43 4.35 9.52
CA GLN A 51 10.92 3.02 9.91
C GLN A 51 9.76 2.03 10.05
N LEU A 52 8.65 2.44 10.65
CA LEU A 52 7.43 1.65 10.75
C LEU A 52 6.88 1.25 9.38
N ILE A 53 6.90 2.16 8.39
CA ILE A 53 6.56 1.83 6.99
C ILE A 53 7.47 0.74 6.44
N HIS A 54 8.78 0.88 6.62
CA HIS A 54 9.75 -0.07 6.08
C HIS A 54 9.57 -1.46 6.73
N ASP A 55 9.61 -1.53 8.05
CA ASP A 55 9.62 -2.80 8.77
C ASP A 55 8.27 -3.53 8.68
N THR A 56 7.17 -2.78 8.67
CA THR A 56 5.85 -3.38 8.48
C THR A 56 5.71 -4.00 7.11
N GLN A 57 6.25 -3.38 6.05
CA GLN A 57 6.21 -3.98 4.71
C GLN A 57 7.01 -5.28 4.64
N ILE A 58 8.21 -5.30 5.22
CA ILE A 58 9.05 -6.51 5.28
C ILE A 58 8.30 -7.61 6.03
N LYS A 59 7.81 -7.31 7.23
CA LYS A 59 7.13 -8.30 8.08
C LYS A 59 5.82 -8.80 7.45
N ALA A 60 5.00 -7.92 6.89
CA ALA A 60 3.75 -8.31 6.21
C ALA A 60 4.04 -9.19 4.96
N TYR A 61 5.13 -8.92 4.25
CA TYR A 61 5.55 -9.74 3.11
C TYR A 61 5.99 -11.14 3.56
N HIS A 62 6.77 -11.26 4.64
CA HIS A 62 7.16 -12.56 5.18
C HIS A 62 5.96 -13.38 5.65
N LEU A 63 5.05 -12.77 6.43
CA LEU A 63 3.80 -13.43 6.84
C LEU A 63 3.00 -13.93 5.63
N TYR A 64 2.91 -13.10 4.57
CA TYR A 64 2.24 -13.50 3.34
C TYR A 64 2.92 -14.71 2.68
N LEU A 65 4.25 -14.73 2.56
CA LEU A 65 4.97 -15.85 1.93
C LEU A 65 4.79 -17.16 2.70
N GLU A 66 4.75 -17.12 4.03
CA GLU A 66 4.49 -18.30 4.86
C GLU A 66 3.10 -18.88 4.58
N HIS A 67 2.08 -18.02 4.54
CA HIS A 67 0.72 -18.44 4.17
C HIS A 67 0.64 -18.91 2.72
N GLU A 68 1.25 -18.18 1.78
CA GLU A 68 1.23 -18.53 0.36
C GLU A 68 1.84 -19.90 0.11
N ALA A 69 2.99 -20.21 0.71
CA ALA A 69 3.65 -21.50 0.56
C ALA A 69 2.78 -22.64 1.11
N ARG A 70 2.26 -22.47 2.33
CA ARG A 70 1.40 -23.46 3.00
C ARG A 70 0.12 -23.73 2.21
N GLU A 71 -0.61 -22.67 1.86
CA GLU A 71 -1.92 -22.78 1.22
C GLU A 71 -1.82 -23.18 -0.25
N SER A 72 -0.74 -22.79 -0.95
CA SER A 72 -0.49 -23.27 -2.32
C SER A 72 -0.20 -24.76 -2.34
N GLY A 73 0.65 -25.26 -1.44
CA GLY A 73 0.95 -26.69 -1.34
C GLY A 73 -0.31 -27.53 -1.04
N ALA A 74 -1.14 -27.07 -0.11
CA ALA A 74 -2.42 -27.70 0.20
C ALA A 74 -3.38 -27.66 -1.00
N ALA A 75 -3.54 -26.50 -1.66
CA ALA A 75 -4.42 -26.37 -2.82
C ALA A 75 -4.00 -27.23 -4.01
N ILE A 76 -2.68 -27.32 -4.29
CA ILE A 76 -2.15 -28.20 -5.33
C ILE A 76 -2.49 -29.65 -4.99
N ARG A 77 -2.24 -30.08 -3.75
CA ARG A 77 -2.58 -31.45 -3.31
C ARG A 77 -4.07 -31.75 -3.47
N ASP A 78 -4.94 -30.87 -2.96
CA ASP A 78 -6.40 -31.04 -2.99
C ASP A 78 -6.92 -31.17 -4.43
N VAL A 79 -6.29 -30.47 -5.37
CA VAL A 79 -6.70 -30.44 -6.78
C VAL A 79 -6.09 -31.57 -7.60
N VAL A 80 -4.82 -31.89 -7.39
CA VAL A 80 -4.08 -32.87 -8.20
C VAL A 80 -4.37 -34.30 -7.76
N MET A 81 -4.49 -34.57 -6.46
CA MET A 81 -4.72 -35.93 -5.95
C MET A 81 -5.92 -36.65 -6.61
N PRO A 82 -7.09 -36.01 -6.81
CA PRO A 82 -8.23 -36.65 -7.48
C PRO A 82 -8.05 -36.86 -8.99
N LEU A 83 -7.06 -36.22 -9.60
CA LEU A 83 -6.77 -36.33 -11.04
C LEU A 83 -5.75 -37.44 -11.35
N LEU A 84 -5.09 -37.98 -10.32
CA LEU A 84 -4.12 -39.06 -10.44
C LEU A 84 -4.80 -40.43 -10.38
N PRO A 85 -4.18 -41.49 -10.95
CA PRO A 85 -4.70 -42.85 -10.85
C PRO A 85 -4.77 -43.33 -9.39
N SER A 86 -5.64 -44.30 -9.12
CA SER A 86 -5.70 -44.94 -7.80
C SER A 86 -4.39 -45.66 -7.50
N GLY A 87 -3.79 -45.38 -6.33
CA GLY A 87 -2.47 -45.90 -5.98
C GLY A 87 -1.30 -45.18 -6.67
N ALA A 88 -1.51 -43.93 -7.11
CA ALA A 88 -0.49 -43.11 -7.78
C ALA A 88 0.86 -43.11 -7.06
N THR A 89 1.90 -43.27 -7.87
CA THR A 89 3.31 -43.24 -7.48
C THR A 89 3.90 -41.83 -7.61
N ALA A 90 5.16 -41.66 -7.20
CA ALA A 90 5.89 -40.43 -7.45
C ALA A 90 6.03 -40.13 -8.96
N ASP A 91 6.23 -41.17 -9.79
CA ASP A 91 6.38 -41.02 -11.24
C ASP A 91 5.09 -40.55 -11.91
N ASP A 92 3.92 -40.96 -11.39
CA ASP A 92 2.62 -40.46 -11.86
C ASP A 92 2.47 -38.95 -11.56
N VAL A 93 2.95 -38.50 -10.41
CA VAL A 93 2.97 -37.08 -10.05
C VAL A 93 3.90 -36.31 -10.99
N PHE A 94 5.13 -36.79 -11.20
CA PHE A 94 6.06 -36.13 -12.13
C PHE A 94 5.51 -36.10 -13.55
N SER A 95 4.96 -37.21 -14.03
CA SER A 95 4.30 -37.29 -15.34
C SER A 95 3.13 -36.30 -15.45
N PHE A 96 2.35 -36.13 -14.39
CA PHE A 96 1.30 -35.11 -14.36
C PHE A 96 1.89 -33.69 -14.49
N LEU A 97 2.93 -33.38 -13.72
CA LEU A 97 3.57 -32.06 -13.74
C LEU A 97 4.20 -31.75 -15.11
N GLU A 98 4.84 -32.74 -15.74
CA GLU A 98 5.41 -32.62 -17.09
C GLU A 98 4.32 -32.36 -18.14
N ASN A 99 3.25 -33.15 -18.11
CA ASN A 99 2.12 -33.02 -19.04
C ASN A 99 1.25 -31.78 -18.78
N ARG A 100 1.39 -31.16 -17.61
CA ARG A 100 0.65 -29.95 -17.18
C ARG A 100 1.58 -28.78 -16.87
N PHE A 101 2.75 -28.74 -17.50
CA PHE A 101 3.75 -27.70 -17.27
C PHE A 101 3.16 -26.28 -17.41
N HIS A 102 2.35 -26.04 -18.45
CA HIS A 102 1.74 -24.73 -18.65
C HIS A 102 0.69 -24.36 -17.60
N ALA A 103 0.07 -25.33 -16.91
CA ALA A 103 -0.78 -25.04 -15.77
C ALA A 103 0.05 -24.53 -14.58
N ILE A 104 1.22 -25.14 -14.34
CA ILE A 104 2.16 -24.73 -13.29
C ILE A 104 2.71 -23.33 -13.58
N ASP A 105 3.14 -23.07 -14.81
CA ASP A 105 3.63 -21.76 -15.23
C ASP A 105 2.58 -20.66 -15.02
N ARG A 106 1.33 -20.91 -15.43
CA ARG A 106 0.20 -19.99 -15.21
C ARG A 106 -0.10 -19.77 -13.73
N LEU A 107 0.02 -20.79 -12.90
CA LEU A 107 -0.12 -20.67 -11.45
C LEU A 107 1.00 -19.76 -10.88
N CYS A 108 2.26 -20.00 -11.23
CA CYS A 108 3.40 -19.18 -10.83
C CYS A 108 3.26 -17.71 -11.25
N LEU A 109 2.76 -17.46 -12.47
CA LEU A 109 2.44 -16.12 -12.94
C LEU A 109 1.34 -15.48 -12.09
N SER A 110 0.27 -16.21 -11.79
CA SER A 110 -0.85 -15.72 -10.97
C SER A 110 -0.42 -15.36 -9.54
N LEU A 111 0.42 -16.19 -8.93
CA LEU A 111 1.06 -15.93 -7.63
C LEU A 111 1.91 -14.64 -7.68
N SER A 112 2.73 -14.49 -8.71
CA SER A 112 3.58 -13.31 -8.90
C SER A 112 2.76 -12.03 -9.06
N GLN A 113 1.65 -12.06 -9.80
CA GLN A 113 0.76 -10.90 -9.92
C GLN A 113 0.04 -10.59 -8.60
N SER A 114 -0.41 -11.63 -7.87
CA SER A 114 -1.01 -11.47 -6.53
C SER A 114 -0.06 -10.72 -5.58
N ARG A 115 1.21 -11.12 -5.53
CA ARG A 115 2.26 -10.45 -4.73
C ARG A 115 2.38 -8.96 -5.06
N ARG A 116 2.41 -8.60 -6.35
CA ARG A 116 2.49 -7.20 -6.79
C ARG A 116 1.28 -6.38 -6.35
N THR A 117 0.08 -6.91 -6.52
CA THR A 117 -1.16 -6.24 -6.09
C THR A 117 -1.17 -6.01 -4.58
N ARG A 118 -0.78 -7.02 -3.79
CA ARG A 118 -0.72 -6.92 -2.33
C ARG A 118 0.31 -5.91 -1.83
N ALA A 119 1.48 -5.84 -2.46
CA ALA A 119 2.50 -4.87 -2.11
C ALA A 119 1.97 -3.43 -2.22
N GLY A 120 1.21 -3.12 -3.28
CA GLY A 120 0.54 -1.83 -3.45
C GLY A 120 -0.39 -1.47 -2.29
N SER A 121 -1.35 -2.34 -1.99
CA SER A 121 -2.33 -2.08 -0.92
C SER A 121 -1.71 -2.05 0.48
N THR A 122 -0.57 -2.73 0.69
CA THR A 122 0.12 -2.76 1.98
C THR A 122 0.60 -1.36 2.38
N PHE A 123 1.24 -0.63 1.49
CA PHE A 123 1.74 0.73 1.78
C PHE A 123 0.60 1.67 2.20
N GLU A 124 -0.47 1.71 1.40
CA GLU A 124 -1.66 2.54 1.68
C GLU A 124 -2.29 2.14 3.02
N THR A 125 -2.38 0.84 3.31
CA THR A 125 -2.93 0.34 4.58
C THR A 125 -2.08 0.77 5.78
N ILE A 126 -0.74 0.74 5.68
CA ILE A 126 0.15 1.17 6.76
C ILE A 126 -0.09 2.64 7.08
N VAL A 127 0.01 3.52 6.06
CA VAL A 127 -0.14 4.97 6.24
C VAL A 127 -1.52 5.28 6.83
N THR A 128 -2.58 4.66 6.30
CA THR A 128 -3.95 4.79 6.81
C THR A 128 -4.07 4.40 8.29
N THR A 129 -3.47 3.26 8.66
CA THR A 129 -3.56 2.73 10.02
C THR A 129 -2.79 3.61 11.00
N LEU A 130 -1.61 4.10 10.62
CA LEU A 130 -0.82 5.01 11.43
C LEU A 130 -1.50 6.38 11.58
N PHE A 131 -2.04 6.96 10.50
CA PHE A 131 -2.80 8.22 10.57
C PHE A 131 -4.01 8.11 11.50
N ARG A 132 -4.73 6.98 11.46
CA ARG A 132 -5.84 6.71 12.39
C ARG A 132 -5.36 6.64 13.84
N LYS A 133 -4.23 5.99 14.11
CA LYS A 133 -3.64 5.91 15.45
C LYS A 133 -3.21 7.28 15.99
N LEU A 134 -2.75 8.18 15.11
CA LEU A 134 -2.39 9.55 15.47
C LEU A 134 -3.61 10.46 15.70
N GLY A 135 -4.83 10.01 15.35
CA GLY A 135 -6.06 10.74 15.64
C GLY A 135 -6.23 12.04 14.86
N TYR A 136 -5.56 12.20 13.71
CA TYR A 136 -5.69 13.41 12.90
C TYR A 136 -7.10 13.52 12.28
N PRO A 137 -7.74 14.70 12.33
CA PRO A 137 -9.02 14.95 11.68
C PRO A 137 -8.87 14.88 10.17
N HIS A 138 -9.70 14.07 9.53
CA HIS A 138 -9.70 13.92 8.08
C HIS A 138 -11.05 13.44 7.57
N THR A 139 -11.33 13.75 6.30
CA THR A 139 -12.33 13.04 5.50
C THR A 139 -11.63 12.06 4.56
N PRO A 140 -11.87 10.75 4.68
CA PRO A 140 -11.31 9.76 3.76
C PRO A 140 -12.08 9.75 2.42
N GLN A 141 -11.35 9.57 1.32
CA GLN A 141 -11.88 9.39 -0.04
C GLN A 141 -12.95 10.43 -0.46
N PRO A 142 -12.76 11.75 -0.21
CA PRO A 142 -13.75 12.74 -0.59
C PRO A 142 -13.81 12.89 -2.11
N GLN A 143 -14.97 13.33 -2.60
CA GLN A 143 -15.17 13.63 -4.02
C GLN A 143 -15.09 15.15 -4.21
N ILE A 144 -14.09 15.61 -4.98
CA ILE A 144 -13.80 17.03 -5.18
C ILE A 144 -13.57 17.27 -6.68
N ASN A 145 -14.50 17.95 -7.35
CA ASN A 145 -14.35 18.34 -8.76
C ASN A 145 -13.93 17.19 -9.70
N GLY A 146 -14.47 15.99 -9.48
CA GLY A 146 -14.13 14.78 -10.25
C GLY A 146 -12.82 14.09 -9.82
N SER A 147 -12.07 14.69 -8.89
CA SER A 147 -10.97 14.06 -8.17
C SER A 147 -11.46 13.25 -6.97
N ARG A 148 -10.65 12.26 -6.60
CA ARG A 148 -10.81 11.49 -5.36
C ARG A 148 -9.44 11.33 -4.69
N PRO A 149 -8.94 12.34 -3.97
CA PRO A 149 -7.76 12.19 -3.13
C PRO A 149 -8.05 11.17 -2.02
N ASP A 150 -6.99 10.61 -1.41
CA ASP A 150 -7.21 9.64 -0.34
C ASP A 150 -7.72 10.30 0.94
N TYR A 151 -7.24 11.52 1.23
CA TYR A 151 -7.61 12.27 2.43
C TYR A 151 -7.68 13.77 2.17
N VAL A 152 -8.60 14.41 2.89
CA VAL A 152 -8.64 15.86 3.06
C VAL A 152 -8.71 16.20 4.54
N LEU A 153 -7.79 17.04 4.99
CA LEU A 153 -7.67 17.48 6.37
C LEU A 153 -7.94 19.00 6.47
N PRO A 154 -8.68 19.45 7.49
CA PRO A 154 -9.23 18.66 8.59
C PRO A 154 -10.55 17.95 8.23
N SER A 155 -11.30 18.47 7.25
CA SER A 155 -12.54 17.85 6.77
C SER A 155 -12.94 18.36 5.38
N LEU A 156 -13.80 17.63 4.68
CA LEU A 156 -14.38 18.08 3.42
C LEU A 156 -15.25 19.34 3.62
N ALA A 157 -15.95 19.46 4.74
CA ALA A 157 -16.75 20.65 5.04
C ALA A 157 -15.87 21.90 5.15
N HIS A 158 -14.74 21.80 5.86
CA HIS A 158 -13.76 22.89 5.94
C HIS A 158 -13.15 23.20 4.59
N TYR A 159 -12.85 22.17 3.79
CA TYR A 159 -12.33 22.34 2.44
C TYR A 159 -13.25 23.14 1.53
N LEU A 160 -14.56 22.83 1.53
CA LEU A 160 -15.54 23.55 0.71
C LEU A 160 -15.67 25.02 1.09
N ALA A 161 -15.39 25.38 2.35
CA ALA A 161 -15.42 26.77 2.83
C ALA A 161 -14.06 27.49 2.68
N TYR A 162 -12.96 26.80 2.99
CA TYR A 162 -11.61 27.37 3.16
C TYR A 162 -10.51 26.43 2.63
N SER A 163 -10.63 26.04 1.37
CA SER A 163 -9.70 25.09 0.73
C SER A 163 -8.21 25.44 0.82
N SER A 164 -7.83 26.73 0.85
CA SER A 164 -6.43 27.17 0.98
C SER A 164 -5.79 26.80 2.32
N ASP A 165 -6.61 26.61 3.36
CA ASP A 165 -6.19 26.20 4.70
C ASP A 165 -6.11 24.67 4.88
N CYS A 166 -6.51 23.91 3.86
CA CYS A 166 -6.61 22.46 3.92
C CYS A 166 -5.35 21.76 3.40
N ILE A 167 -5.16 20.53 3.90
CA ILE A 167 -4.15 19.60 3.40
C ILE A 167 -4.88 18.52 2.59
N ILE A 168 -4.46 18.35 1.34
CA ILE A 168 -4.84 17.22 0.49
C ILE A 168 -3.72 16.20 0.57
N PHE A 169 -4.03 14.97 0.97
CA PHE A 169 -3.02 13.94 1.16
C PHE A 169 -3.41 12.67 0.40
N THR A 170 -2.57 12.26 -0.55
CA THR A 170 -2.77 11.07 -1.38
C THR A 170 -1.57 10.13 -1.22
N CYS A 171 -1.81 8.83 -1.17
CA CYS A 171 -0.80 7.79 -1.05
C CYS A 171 -0.72 6.98 -2.34
N LYS A 172 0.49 6.76 -2.84
CA LYS A 172 0.75 5.83 -3.94
C LYS A 172 2.10 5.17 -3.73
N ARG A 173 2.14 3.83 -3.75
CA ARG A 173 3.40 3.09 -3.58
C ARG A 173 4.40 3.38 -4.71
N THR A 174 3.91 3.39 -5.95
CA THR A 174 4.69 3.65 -7.17
C THR A 174 3.96 4.68 -8.02
N LEU A 175 4.67 5.70 -8.47
CA LEU A 175 4.08 6.84 -9.19
C LEU A 175 4.12 6.64 -10.69
N ARG A 176 5.31 6.32 -11.26
CA ARG A 176 5.53 6.24 -12.72
C ARG A 176 4.84 7.41 -13.47
N GLU A 177 3.96 7.16 -14.42
CA GLU A 177 3.13 8.16 -15.10
C GLU A 177 1.81 8.47 -14.37
N ARG A 178 1.43 7.66 -13.38
CA ARG A 178 0.11 7.68 -12.72
C ARG A 178 -0.08 8.84 -11.75
N TRP A 179 1.00 9.51 -11.32
CA TRP A 179 0.87 10.69 -10.46
C TRP A 179 0.03 11.80 -11.10
N ARG A 180 0.02 11.88 -12.44
CA ARG A 180 -0.82 12.82 -13.18
C ARG A 180 -2.31 12.60 -12.95
N GLN A 181 -2.72 11.36 -12.67
CA GLN A 181 -4.12 11.04 -12.35
C GLN A 181 -4.50 11.47 -10.94
N ALA A 182 -3.53 11.52 -10.02
CA ALA A 182 -3.76 11.96 -8.65
C ALA A 182 -3.89 13.49 -8.55
N ILE A 183 -3.30 14.22 -9.49
CA ILE A 183 -3.40 15.68 -9.57
C ILE A 183 -4.55 16.03 -10.50
N THR A 184 -5.68 16.39 -9.93
CA THR A 184 -6.84 16.85 -10.70
C THR A 184 -6.91 18.36 -10.70
N GLU A 185 -7.18 18.94 -11.86
CA GLU A 185 -7.42 20.37 -12.02
C GLU A 185 -8.60 20.81 -11.14
N GLY A 186 -8.45 21.92 -10.43
CA GLY A 186 -9.50 22.46 -9.55
C GLY A 186 -9.49 21.94 -8.11
N VAL A 187 -8.50 21.15 -7.71
CA VAL A 187 -8.19 20.92 -6.28
C VAL A 187 -7.30 22.06 -5.78
N THR A 188 -7.69 22.71 -4.70
CA THR A 188 -7.00 23.86 -4.10
C THR A 188 -6.47 23.50 -2.71
N GLY A 189 -5.51 24.25 -2.16
CA GLY A 189 -4.86 23.93 -0.89
C GLY A 189 -3.49 23.26 -1.05
N GLN A 190 -2.95 22.75 0.06
CA GLN A 190 -1.60 22.17 0.07
C GLN A 190 -1.66 20.69 -0.30
N PHE A 191 -1.09 20.32 -1.45
CA PHE A 191 -1.16 18.95 -1.98
C PHE A 191 0.09 18.15 -1.65
N PHE A 192 -0.09 17.04 -0.94
CA PHE A 192 0.95 16.10 -0.56
C PHE A 192 0.71 14.73 -1.18
N LEU A 193 1.75 14.19 -1.80
CA LEU A 193 1.74 12.87 -2.42
C LEU A 193 2.76 11.97 -1.72
N ALA A 194 2.27 11.06 -0.89
CA ALA A 194 3.07 10.10 -0.16
C ALA A 194 3.47 8.90 -1.03
N THR A 195 4.76 8.55 -1.03
CA THR A 195 5.29 7.45 -1.84
C THR A 195 6.54 6.81 -1.23
N VAL A 196 6.81 5.56 -1.63
CA VAL A 196 8.07 4.85 -1.37
C VAL A 196 8.85 4.55 -2.66
N ASP A 197 8.50 5.25 -3.75
CA ASP A 197 9.11 5.10 -5.08
C ASP A 197 10.50 5.76 -5.11
N ASP A 198 11.54 4.94 -5.30
CA ASP A 198 12.94 5.36 -5.35
C ASP A 198 13.45 5.58 -6.79
N GLN A 199 12.58 5.47 -7.79
CA GLN A 199 12.92 5.60 -9.21
C GLN A 199 12.36 6.86 -9.86
N LEU A 200 12.07 7.92 -9.08
CA LEU A 200 11.55 9.17 -9.64
C LEU A 200 12.65 9.96 -10.32
N SER A 201 12.42 10.29 -11.60
CA SER A 201 13.32 11.15 -12.35
C SER A 201 13.22 12.59 -11.87
N VAL A 202 14.31 13.34 -12.11
CA VAL A 202 14.37 14.78 -11.89
C VAL A 202 13.20 15.50 -12.58
N GLN A 203 12.93 15.15 -13.84
CA GLN A 203 11.85 15.77 -14.61
C GLN A 203 10.47 15.48 -14.01
N GLN A 204 10.26 14.28 -13.44
CA GLN A 204 8.99 13.97 -12.76
C GLN A 204 8.83 14.80 -11.50
N ILE A 205 9.88 14.93 -10.68
CA ILE A 205 9.86 15.71 -9.44
C ILE A 205 9.64 17.19 -9.74
N ASP A 206 10.32 17.72 -10.77
CA ASP A 206 10.20 19.14 -11.16
C ASP A 206 8.80 19.42 -11.74
N ALA A 207 8.23 18.51 -12.54
CA ALA A 207 6.86 18.64 -13.03
C ALA A 207 5.80 18.59 -11.89
N MET A 208 6.04 17.82 -10.83
CA MET A 208 5.19 17.84 -9.64
C MET A 208 5.30 19.17 -8.90
N LYS A 209 6.51 19.73 -8.79
CA LYS A 209 6.75 21.06 -8.20
C LYS A 209 5.98 22.15 -8.95
N GLU A 210 6.01 22.13 -10.27
CA GLU A 210 5.25 23.08 -11.12
C GLU A 210 3.73 23.00 -10.89
N LYS A 211 3.25 21.84 -10.43
CA LYS A 211 1.83 21.61 -10.07
C LYS A 211 1.56 21.81 -8.57
N ASN A 212 2.49 22.42 -7.82
CA ASN A 212 2.40 22.65 -6.38
C ASN A 212 2.19 21.36 -5.56
N VAL A 213 2.77 20.25 -6.01
CA VAL A 213 2.76 18.98 -5.28
C VAL A 213 4.06 18.80 -4.52
N VAL A 214 3.91 18.54 -3.22
CA VAL A 214 5.00 18.15 -2.33
C VAL A 214 4.99 16.64 -2.16
N LEU A 215 6.12 15.99 -2.47
CA LEU A 215 6.29 14.57 -2.24
C LEU A 215 6.63 14.31 -0.78
N VAL A 216 5.98 13.31 -0.18
CA VAL A 216 6.28 12.82 1.18
C VAL A 216 6.85 11.41 1.06
N VAL A 217 8.08 11.21 1.51
CA VAL A 217 8.79 9.93 1.37
C VAL A 217 9.39 9.47 2.70
N PRO A 218 9.82 8.20 2.86
CA PRO A 218 10.60 7.81 4.01
C PRO A 218 11.89 8.64 4.16
N ALA A 219 12.30 8.98 5.38
CA ALA A 219 13.51 9.76 5.66
C ALA A 219 14.76 9.18 5.00
N GLY A 220 14.93 7.85 5.04
CA GLY A 220 16.03 7.18 4.36
C GLY A 220 16.06 7.49 2.86
N LEU A 221 14.89 7.44 2.20
CA LEU A 221 14.76 7.71 0.77
C LEU A 221 14.98 9.20 0.44
N LYS A 222 14.46 10.10 1.28
CA LYS A 222 14.74 11.54 1.17
C LYS A 222 16.25 11.79 1.19
N ASN A 223 16.98 11.15 2.09
CA ASN A 223 18.41 11.40 2.29
C ASN A 223 19.31 10.76 1.24
N THR A 224 18.90 9.64 0.64
CA THR A 224 19.72 8.90 -0.34
C THR A 224 19.44 9.30 -1.78
N ALA A 225 18.17 9.43 -2.18
CA ALA A 225 17.78 9.64 -3.58
C ALA A 225 17.37 11.09 -3.88
N TYR A 226 16.80 11.80 -2.90
CA TYR A 226 16.11 13.06 -3.14
C TYR A 226 16.59 14.22 -2.25
N LYS A 227 17.83 14.16 -1.76
CA LYS A 227 18.37 15.05 -0.73
C LYS A 227 18.18 16.54 -1.07
N ASP A 228 18.56 16.92 -2.29
CA ASP A 228 18.57 18.31 -2.74
C ASP A 228 17.22 18.78 -3.34
N ARG A 229 16.20 17.91 -3.32
CA ARG A 229 14.88 18.23 -3.88
C ARG A 229 14.00 18.91 -2.85
N MET A 230 13.82 20.23 -2.99
CA MET A 230 13.05 21.04 -2.04
C MET A 230 11.56 20.67 -1.96
N ASN A 231 10.97 20.16 -3.05
CA ASN A 231 9.58 19.68 -3.07
C ASN A 231 9.43 18.21 -2.67
N VAL A 232 10.46 17.64 -2.02
CA VAL A 232 10.44 16.29 -1.44
C VAL A 232 10.80 16.42 0.03
N VAL A 233 9.92 15.97 0.92
CA VAL A 233 10.09 16.01 2.37
C VAL A 233 9.96 14.60 2.95
N SER A 234 10.52 14.35 4.13
CA SER A 234 10.26 13.09 4.83
C SER A 234 8.87 13.10 5.48
N PHE A 235 8.37 11.94 5.90
CA PHE A 235 7.15 11.88 6.72
C PHE A 235 7.29 12.68 8.02
N GLU A 236 8.45 12.61 8.67
CA GLU A 236 8.76 13.32 9.91
C GLU A 236 8.74 14.84 9.67
N THR A 237 9.38 15.32 8.60
CA THR A 237 9.29 16.73 8.19
C THR A 237 7.86 17.14 7.83
N PHE A 238 7.09 16.26 7.20
CA PHE A 238 5.68 16.51 6.90
C PHE A 238 4.86 16.75 8.18
N PHE A 239 5.05 15.92 9.21
CA PHE A 239 4.38 16.12 10.50
C PHE A 239 4.80 17.42 11.14
N ASP A 240 6.11 17.63 11.30
CA ASP A 240 6.66 18.76 12.06
C ASP A 240 6.37 20.13 11.42
N HIS A 241 6.54 20.24 10.10
CA HIS A 241 6.46 21.53 9.42
C HIS A 241 5.12 21.85 8.77
N TYR A 242 4.26 20.84 8.56
CA TYR A 242 3.01 21.03 7.81
C TYR A 242 1.78 20.60 8.59
N LEU A 243 1.71 19.33 9.00
CA LEU A 243 0.49 18.81 9.60
C LEU A 243 0.29 19.27 11.04
N ASP A 244 1.26 19.13 11.93
CA ASP A 244 1.12 19.55 13.33
C ASP A 244 0.88 21.06 13.46
N PRO A 245 1.58 21.94 12.72
CA PRO A 245 1.25 23.37 12.69
C PRO A 245 -0.16 23.67 12.18
N ALA A 246 -0.65 22.91 11.19
CA ALA A 246 -2.03 23.03 10.73
C ALA A 246 -3.04 22.62 11.81
N ILE A 247 -2.77 21.55 12.55
CA ILE A 247 -3.60 21.12 13.67
C ILE A 247 -3.68 22.19 14.76
N VAL A 248 -2.54 22.80 15.14
CA VAL A 248 -2.51 23.89 16.12
C VAL A 248 -3.36 25.06 15.64
N ARG A 249 -3.21 25.45 14.37
CA ARG A 249 -3.99 26.54 13.76
C ARG A 249 -5.50 26.23 13.74
N TRP A 250 -5.88 25.01 13.35
CA TRP A 250 -7.28 24.57 13.29
C TRP A 250 -7.93 24.47 14.68
N LYS A 251 -7.16 24.18 15.74
CA LYS A 251 -7.65 24.26 17.11
C LYS A 251 -7.84 25.70 17.54
N ALA A 252 -6.86 26.56 17.28
CA ALA A 252 -6.89 27.96 17.67
C ALA A 252 -8.05 28.75 17.06
N ASN A 253 -8.47 28.39 15.84
CA ASN A 253 -9.60 29.03 15.15
C ASN A 253 -10.95 28.30 15.33
N GLY A 254 -10.99 27.23 16.15
CA GLY A 254 -12.22 26.47 16.41
C GLY A 254 -12.71 25.58 15.25
N THR A 255 -11.87 25.31 14.24
CA THR A 255 -12.21 24.39 13.14
C THR A 255 -12.31 22.94 13.64
N ILE A 256 -11.46 22.58 14.59
CA ILE A 256 -11.45 21.26 15.24
C ILE A 256 -11.41 21.44 16.76
N SER A 257 -11.96 20.45 17.48
CA SER A 257 -11.97 20.38 18.95
C SER A 257 -10.61 20.07 19.55
#